data_AF-W0LBZ2-F1
#
_entry.id   AF-W0LBZ2-F1
#
_cell.length_a   1.000
_cell.length_b   1.000
_cell.length_c   1.000
_cell.angle_alpha   90.00
_cell.angle_beta   90.00
_cell.angle_gamma   90.00
#
_symmetry.space_group_name_H-M   'P 1'
#
loop_
_entity.id
_entity.type
_entity.pdbx_description
1 polymer ?
#
loop_
_entity_poly.entity_id
_entity_poly.type
_entity_poly.pdbx_seq_one_letter_code
_entity_poly.pdbx_strand_id
1 'polypeptide(L)'
;MGKIEFDFNQISDLPAFYQQFAAQFALGEGFGANLDALWDVVTGDIELPVEIEFANLNARRKRRFGAIILLFEEAEEELEGNLRFNIRETGNSAQHHRG
;
A
#
# COMPACT_ATOMS: atom_id res chain seq x y z
N MET A 1 -11.13 1.47 13.49
CA MET A 1 -10.00 1.54 12.55
C MET A 1 -10.31 0.58 11.43
N GLY A 2 -10.52 1.09 10.22
CA GLY A 2 -10.72 0.25 9.03
C GLY A 2 -9.42 -0.44 8.64
N LYS A 3 -9.50 -1.58 7.95
CA LYS A 3 -8.32 -2.26 7.39
C LYS A 3 -8.52 -2.49 5.90
N ILE A 4 -7.52 -2.11 5.13
CA ILE A 4 -7.50 -2.23 3.67
C ILE A 4 -6.24 -3.02 3.30
N GLU A 5 -6.41 -4.09 2.53
CA GLU A 5 -5.31 -4.93 2.08
C GLU A 5 -5.15 -4.82 0.55
N PHE A 6 -3.91 -4.60 0.11
CA PHE A 6 -3.50 -4.69 -1.29
C PHE A 6 -2.72 -5.99 -1.49
N ASP A 7 -3.34 -6.97 -2.15
CA ASP A 7 -2.67 -8.23 -2.50
C ASP A 7 -1.84 -8.07 -3.77
N PHE A 8 -0.52 -8.01 -3.61
CA PHE A 8 0.40 -7.86 -4.73
C PHE A 8 0.44 -9.07 -5.66
N ASN A 9 -0.17 -10.21 -5.33
CA ASN A 9 -0.40 -11.27 -6.31
C ASN A 9 -1.39 -10.87 -7.41
N GLN A 10 -2.30 -9.93 -7.11
CA GLN A 10 -3.25 -9.36 -8.07
C GLN A 10 -2.75 -8.06 -8.71
N ILE A 11 -1.62 -7.51 -8.24
CA ILE A 11 -1.05 -6.24 -8.70
C ILE A 11 0.24 -6.50 -9.48
N SER A 12 0.17 -6.42 -10.80
CA SER A 12 1.30 -6.70 -11.70
C SER A 12 2.30 -5.54 -11.80
N ASP A 13 1.80 -4.31 -11.75
CA ASP A 13 2.51 -3.08 -12.07
C ASP A 13 1.84 -1.84 -11.41
N LEU A 14 2.43 -0.66 -11.64
CA LEU A 14 1.97 0.61 -11.08
C LEU A 14 0.55 0.99 -11.56
N PRO A 15 0.21 0.92 -12.87
CA PRO A 15 -1.16 1.15 -13.31
C PRO A 15 -2.20 0.26 -12.61
N ALA A 16 -1.90 -1.04 -12.46
CA ALA A 16 -2.79 -1.96 -11.74
C ALA A 16 -2.98 -1.57 -10.27
N PHE A 17 -1.93 -1.06 -9.62
CA PHE A 17 -2.02 -0.53 -8.26
C PHE A 17 -2.99 0.65 -8.19
N TYR A 18 -2.80 1.67 -9.04
CA TYR A 18 -3.66 2.86 -9.02
C TYR A 18 -5.12 2.53 -9.33
N GLN A 19 -5.37 1.59 -10.23
CA GLN A 19 -6.74 1.12 -10.52
C GLN A 19 -7.39 0.44 -9.31
N GLN A 20 -6.65 -0.45 -8.63
CA GLN A 20 -7.18 -1.10 -7.43
C GLN A 20 -7.38 -0.12 -6.28
N PHE A 21 -6.45 0.83 -6.09
CA PHE A 21 -6.57 1.88 -5.09
C PHE A 21 -7.82 2.74 -5.35
N ALA A 22 -7.99 3.23 -6.57
CA ALA A 22 -9.17 4.00 -6.95
C ALA A 22 -10.47 3.23 -6.74
N ALA A 23 -10.51 1.94 -7.10
CA ALA A 23 -11.68 1.10 -6.87
C ALA A 23 -11.99 0.91 -5.37
N GLN A 24 -10.95 0.66 -4.55
CA GLN A 24 -11.10 0.39 -3.12
C GLN A 24 -11.61 1.60 -2.34
N PHE A 25 -11.22 2.81 -2.75
CA PHE A 25 -11.64 4.07 -2.15
C PHE A 25 -12.76 4.78 -2.95
N ALA A 26 -13.37 4.10 -3.92
CA ALA A 26 -14.43 4.63 -4.78
C ALA A 26 -14.09 5.99 -5.44
N LEU A 27 -12.84 6.17 -5.86
CA LEU A 27 -12.36 7.39 -6.50
C LEU A 27 -12.85 7.48 -7.95
N GLY A 28 -13.26 8.68 -8.37
CA GLY A 28 -13.72 8.94 -9.73
C GLY A 28 -12.59 9.08 -10.75
N GLU A 29 -12.96 9.36 -12.01
CA GLU A 29 -12.03 9.52 -13.14
C GLU A 29 -10.98 10.64 -12.94
N GLY A 30 -11.18 11.54 -11.98
CA GLY A 30 -10.28 12.64 -11.65
C GLY A 30 -9.06 12.28 -10.78
N PHE A 31 -8.90 11.02 -10.34
CA PHE A 31 -7.81 10.62 -9.42
C PHE A 31 -6.39 10.85 -9.96
N GLY A 32 -6.19 11.03 -11.27
CA GLY A 32 -4.87 11.35 -11.85
C GLY A 32 -3.85 10.20 -11.91
N ALA A 33 -3.95 9.20 -11.04
CA ALA A 33 -3.16 7.95 -11.05
C ALA A 33 -1.63 8.16 -11.11
N ASN A 34 -1.11 9.03 -10.24
CA ASN A 34 0.31 9.31 -10.05
C ASN A 34 0.64 9.45 -8.55
N LEU A 35 1.90 9.72 -8.18
CA LEU A 35 2.31 9.82 -6.78
C LEU A 35 1.72 11.05 -6.08
N ASP A 36 1.70 12.21 -6.72
CA ASP A 36 1.18 13.45 -6.13
C ASP A 36 -0.31 13.29 -5.79
N ALA A 37 -1.09 12.74 -6.72
CA ALA A 37 -2.51 12.52 -6.49
C ALA A 37 -2.80 11.40 -5.48
N LEU A 38 -1.92 10.39 -5.39
CA LEU A 38 -2.01 9.38 -4.34
C LEU A 38 -1.75 10.00 -2.97
N TRP A 39 -0.76 10.89 -2.85
CA TRP A 39 -0.47 11.61 -1.61
C TRP A 39 -1.66 12.46 -1.16
N ASP A 40 -2.23 13.26 -2.07
CA ASP A 40 -3.37 14.12 -1.79
C ASP A 40 -4.55 13.31 -1.20
N VAL A 41 -4.87 12.17 -1.83
CA VAL A 41 -5.97 11.32 -1.35
C VAL A 41 -5.64 10.66 -0.01
N VAL A 42 -4.45 10.09 0.13
CA VAL A 42 -4.06 9.36 1.34
C VAL A 42 -3.99 10.28 2.57
N THR A 43 -3.60 11.55 2.38
CA THR A 43 -3.46 12.51 3.49
C THR A 43 -4.69 13.39 3.72
N GLY A 44 -5.55 13.55 2.73
CA GLY A 44 -6.70 14.47 2.80
C GLY A 44 -8.08 13.83 2.71
N ASP A 45 -8.24 12.76 1.92
CA ASP A 45 -9.56 12.33 1.45
C ASP A 45 -10.01 10.96 1.98
N ILE A 46 -9.10 10.13 2.49
CA ILE A 46 -9.47 8.82 3.04
C ILE A 46 -10.02 8.91 4.47
N GLU A 47 -10.91 7.97 4.83
CA GLU A 47 -11.44 7.88 6.19
C GLU A 47 -10.37 7.39 7.18
N LEU A 48 -10.15 8.16 8.25
CA LEU A 48 -9.23 7.83 9.34
C LEU A 48 -10.00 7.47 10.64
N PRO A 49 -9.44 6.64 11.54
CA PRO A 49 -8.15 5.96 11.40
C PRO A 49 -8.25 4.70 10.53
N VAL A 50 -7.16 4.38 9.83
CA VAL A 50 -7.09 3.25 8.89
C VAL A 50 -5.75 2.53 8.97
N GLU A 51 -5.77 1.22 8.71
CA GLU A 51 -4.58 0.41 8.47
C GLU A 51 -4.54 -0.01 7.00
N ILE A 52 -3.42 0.28 6.33
CA ILE A 52 -3.14 -0.15 4.97
C ILE A 52 -2.06 -1.24 5.01
N GLU A 53 -2.42 -2.43 4.53
CA GLU A 53 -1.54 -3.58 4.47
C GLU A 53 -1.16 -3.95 3.04
N PHE A 54 0.13 -4.06 2.81
CA PHE A 54 0.74 -4.45 1.55
C PHE A 54 1.15 -5.93 1.63
N ALA A 55 0.29 -6.82 1.11
CA ALA A 55 0.48 -8.27 1.20
C ALA A 55 1.15 -8.86 -0.04
N ASN A 56 1.89 -9.96 0.14
CA ASN A 56 2.53 -10.71 -0.96
C ASN A 56 3.58 -9.92 -1.77
N LEU A 57 4.27 -9.01 -1.08
CA LEU A 57 5.38 -8.23 -1.62
C LEU A 57 6.71 -8.98 -1.51
N ASN A 58 7.13 -9.60 -2.62
CA ASN A 58 8.47 -10.14 -2.76
C ASN A 58 9.51 -9.04 -3.05
N ALA A 59 10.81 -9.37 -2.94
CA ALA A 59 11.91 -8.41 -3.13
C ALA A 59 11.93 -7.73 -4.51
N ARG A 60 11.44 -8.39 -5.57
CA ARG A 60 11.32 -7.78 -6.91
C ARG A 60 10.22 -6.72 -6.94
N ARG A 61 9.06 -7.04 -6.36
CA ARG A 61 7.94 -6.10 -6.27
C ARG A 61 8.28 -4.93 -5.35
N LYS A 62 8.92 -5.15 -4.20
CA LYS A 62 9.38 -4.08 -3.31
C LYS A 62 10.20 -3.01 -4.05
N ARG A 63 11.16 -3.44 -4.88
CA ARG A 63 11.95 -2.51 -5.70
C ARG A 63 11.11 -1.77 -6.74
N ARG A 64 10.14 -2.43 -7.38
CA ARG A 64 9.28 -1.81 -8.39
C ARG A 64 8.31 -0.77 -7.79
N PHE A 65 7.80 -1.05 -6.60
CA PHE A 65 6.80 -0.23 -5.91
C PHE A 65 7.43 0.66 -4.83
N GLY A 66 8.76 0.81 -4.81
CA GLY A 66 9.48 1.50 -3.74
C GLY A 66 8.99 2.92 -3.47
N ALA A 67 8.65 3.68 -4.51
CA ALA A 67 8.11 5.03 -4.34
C ALA A 67 6.71 5.04 -3.70
N ILE A 68 5.87 4.05 -4.01
CA ILE A 68 4.55 3.92 -3.37
C ILE A 68 4.69 3.47 -1.92
N ILE A 69 5.62 2.56 -1.64
CA ILE A 69 5.93 2.12 -0.27
C ILE A 69 6.38 3.31 0.57
N LEU A 70 7.36 4.08 0.07
CA LEU A 70 7.86 5.27 0.75
C LEU A 70 6.74 6.29 1.00
N LEU A 71 5.84 6.50 0.03
CA LEU A 71 4.70 7.40 0.18
C LEU A 71 3.79 7.00 1.35
N PHE A 72 3.50 5.72 1.54
CA PHE A 72 2.68 5.28 2.69
C PHE A 72 3.44 5.32 4.02
N GLU A 73 4.76 5.12 4.02
CA GLU A 73 5.61 5.33 5.20
C GLU A 73 5.60 6.82 5.61
N GLU A 74 5.78 7.74 4.66
CA GLU A 74 5.72 9.18 4.89
C GLU A 74 4.31 9.63 5.33
N ALA A 75 3.25 9.03 4.79
CA ALA A 75 1.88 9.35 5.17
C ALA A 75 1.53 8.87 6.58
N GLU A 76 2.07 7.74 7.04
CA GLU A 76 1.93 7.29 8.44
C GLU A 76 2.55 8.30 9.41
N GLU A 77 3.72 8.86 9.06
CA GLU A 77 4.38 9.92 9.83
C GLU A 77 3.57 11.23 9.82
N GLU A 78 3.16 11.72 8.64
CA GLU A 78 2.39 12.96 8.48
C GLU A 78 1.04 12.92 9.23
N LEU A 79 0.39 11.76 9.25
CA LEU A 79 -0.92 11.58 9.89
C LEU A 79 -0.83 11.17 11.36
N GLU A 80 0.36 11.25 11.96
CA GLU A 80 0.63 10.95 13.37
C GLU A 80 0.09 9.57 13.81
N GLY A 81 0.19 8.58 12.92
CA GLY A 81 -0.28 7.20 13.17
C GLY A 81 -1.79 6.98 13.09
N ASN A 82 -2.58 7.97 12.64
CA ASN A 82 -3.99 7.77 12.29
C ASN A 82 -4.15 6.90 11.02
N LEU A 83 -3.18 6.99 10.10
CA LEU A 83 -2.91 5.94 9.12
C LEU A 83 -1.81 5.05 9.67
N ARG A 84 -1.98 3.73 9.57
CA ARG A 84 -0.93 2.75 9.86
C ARG A 84 -0.55 1.97 8.62
N PHE A 85 0.74 1.90 8.31
CA PHE A 85 1.21 1.18 7.13
C PHE A 85 1.98 -0.08 7.51
N ASN A 86 1.65 -1.21 6.88
CA ASN A 86 2.30 -2.48 7.17
C ASN A 86 2.61 -3.24 5.87
N ILE A 87 3.75 -3.94 5.85
CA ILE A 87 4.10 -4.85 4.74
C ILE A 87 4.13 -6.29 5.26
N ARG A 88 3.28 -7.13 4.68
CA ARG A 88 3.28 -8.58 4.92
C ARG A 88 4.01 -9.29 3.79
N GLU A 89 5.24 -9.70 4.08
CA GLU A 89 5.99 -10.57 3.18
C GLU A 89 5.34 -11.94 3.09
N THR A 90 5.37 -12.55 1.90
CA THR A 90 5.07 -13.97 1.77
C THR A 90 6.18 -14.73 2.51
N GLY A 91 5.86 -15.28 3.68
CA GLY A 91 6.85 -15.93 4.53
C GLY A 91 7.61 -17.01 3.77
N ASN A 92 8.95 -16.92 3.74
CA ASN A 92 9.78 -18.09 3.58
C ASN A 92 9.95 -18.75 4.95
N SER A 93 8.87 -19.23 5.54
CA SER A 93 8.90 -20.05 6.76
C SER A 93 9.07 -21.51 6.36
N ALA A 94 10.31 -21.89 6.03
CA ALA A 94 10.77 -23.27 6.07
C ALA A 94 12.19 -23.35 6.65
N GLN A 95 12.24 -23.39 7.99
CA GLN A 95 13.15 -24.15 8.84
C GLN A 95 14.55 -24.49 8.29
N HIS A 96 15.58 -23.81 8.81
CA HIS A 96 16.91 -24.38 9.00
C HIS A 96 17.24 -24.37 10.50
N HIS A 97 16.66 -25.31 11.23
CA HIS A 97 17.15 -25.75 12.53
C HIS A 97 17.15 -27.29 12.54
N ARG A 98 18.30 -27.84 12.19
CA ARG A 98 18.74 -29.21 12.49
C ARG A 98 20.25 -29.01 12.72
N GLY A 99 20.74 -29.04 13.96
CA GLY A 99 20.65 -30.16 14.89
C GLY A 99 21.93 -30.95 14.69
#